data_AF-A0A0M2ZI28-F1
#
_entry.id   AF-A0A0M2ZI28-F1
#
_cell.length_a   1.000
_cell.length_b   1.000
_cell.length_c   1.000
_cell.angle_alpha   90.00
_cell.angle_beta   90.00
_cell.angle_gamma   90.00
#
_symmetry.space_group_name_H-M   'P 1'
#
loop_
_entity.id
_entity.type
_entity.pdbx_description
1 polymer ?
#
loop_
_entity_poly.entity_id
_entity_poly.type
_entity_poly.pdbx_seq_one_letter_code
_entity_poly.pdbx_strand_id
1 'polypeptide(L)'
;MLVDPEILRAFAGRVDASSSTVREADAGHKVSTAADGLPGSATQWAARLVGDHLAEQAEAIAANLTEMGQAVRGAGDTYEVTDAELAGSFEEVF
;
A
#
# COMPACT_ATOMS: atom_id res chain seq x y z
N MET A 1 -16.46 19.66 11.05
CA MET A 1 -16.60 18.82 12.25
C MET A 1 -15.19 18.47 12.71
N LEU A 2 -14.93 18.46 14.02
CA LEU A 2 -13.63 18.01 14.55
C LEU A 2 -13.55 16.49 14.47
N VAL A 3 -12.40 15.97 14.06
CA VAL A 3 -12.18 14.53 13.90
C VAL A 3 -11.73 13.91 15.23
N ASP A 4 -12.18 12.68 15.51
CA ASP A 4 -11.77 11.95 16.72
C ASP A 4 -10.33 11.39 16.58
N PRO A 5 -9.37 11.83 17.41
CA PRO A 5 -7.98 11.38 17.34
C PRO A 5 -7.78 9.88 17.61
N GLU A 6 -8.63 9.25 18.41
CA GLU A 6 -8.52 7.81 18.68
C GLU A 6 -8.90 6.98 17.46
N ILE A 7 -9.94 7.41 16.73
CA ILE A 7 -10.36 6.78 15.47
C ILE A 7 -9.25 6.92 14.42
N LEU A 8 -8.60 8.09 14.35
CA LEU A 8 -7.47 8.30 13.44
C LEU A 8 -6.28 7.40 13.77
N ARG A 9 -5.90 7.28 15.05
CA ARG A 9 -4.82 6.35 15.46
C ARG A 9 -5.16 4.90 15.15
N ALA A 10 -6.40 4.48 15.38
CA ALA A 10 -6.86 3.14 15.03
C ALA A 10 -6.84 2.89 13.51
N PHE A 11 -7.26 3.87 12.72
CA PHE A 11 -7.20 3.80 11.26
C PHE A 11 -5.75 3.71 10.75
N ALA A 12 -4.84 4.56 11.27
CA ALA A 12 -3.43 4.50 10.91
C ALA A 12 -2.83 3.11 11.19
N GLY A 13 -3.11 2.52 12.36
CA GLY A 13 -2.66 1.16 12.68
C GLY A 13 -3.24 0.09 11.74
N ARG A 14 -4.49 0.24 11.30
CA ARG A 14 -5.12 -0.70 10.36
C ARG A 14 -4.52 -0.60 8.96
N VAL A 15 -4.22 0.61 8.51
CA VAL A 15 -3.61 0.86 7.20
C VAL A 15 -2.17 0.35 7.17
N ASP A 16 -1.39 0.55 8.23
CA ASP A 16 -0.03 -0.02 8.36
C ASP A 16 -0.06 -1.56 8.28
N ALA A 17 -0.99 -2.20 9.00
CA ALA A 17 -1.16 -3.67 8.94
C ALA A 17 -1.56 -4.16 7.53
N SER A 18 -2.36 -3.36 6.82
CA SER A 18 -2.79 -3.67 5.46
C SER A 18 -1.63 -3.54 4.46
N SER A 19 -0.80 -2.50 4.61
CA SER A 19 0.44 -2.34 3.83
C SER A 19 1.40 -3.50 4.04
N SER A 20 1.59 -3.96 5.29
CA SER A 20 2.40 -5.15 5.60
C SER A 20 1.84 -6.39 4.91
N THR A 21 0.53 -6.60 4.98
CA THR A 21 -0.14 -7.75 4.34
C THR A 21 0.07 -7.76 2.82
N VAL A 22 0.02 -6.60 2.17
CA VAL A 22 0.28 -6.47 0.73
C VAL A 22 1.72 -6.87 0.39
N ARG A 23 2.70 -6.39 1.17
CA ARG A 23 4.12 -6.74 0.98
C ARG A 23 4.39 -8.22 1.25
N GLU A 24 3.82 -8.77 2.32
CA GLU A 24 3.94 -10.18 2.69
C GLU A 24 3.30 -11.14 1.68
N ALA A 25 2.30 -10.68 0.92
CA ALA A 25 1.71 -11.47 -0.14
C ALA A 25 2.74 -11.83 -1.23
N ASP A 26 3.78 -11.01 -1.42
CA ASP A 26 4.94 -11.25 -2.30
C ASP A 26 4.52 -11.76 -3.70
N ALA A 27 3.46 -11.16 -4.23
CA ALA A 27 2.79 -11.64 -5.43
C ALA A 27 3.69 -11.57 -6.66
N GLY A 28 4.51 -10.51 -6.77
CA GLY A 28 5.45 -10.33 -7.87
C GLY A 28 6.50 -11.44 -7.93
N HIS A 29 7.12 -11.78 -6.79
CA HIS A 29 8.12 -12.86 -6.73
C HIS A 29 7.52 -14.24 -7.02
N LYS A 30 6.33 -14.52 -6.46
CA LYS A 30 5.62 -15.79 -6.72
C LYS A 30 5.29 -15.97 -8.19
N VAL A 31 4.91 -14.89 -8.89
CA VAL A 31 4.62 -14.95 -10.33
C VAL A 31 5.91 -15.01 -11.16
N SER A 32 6.93 -14.23 -10.82
CA SER A 32 8.19 -14.21 -11.60
C SER A 32 8.92 -15.56 -11.60
N THR A 33 8.75 -16.34 -10.54
CA THR A 33 9.36 -17.68 -10.38
C THR A 33 8.45 -18.83 -10.81
N ALA A 34 7.17 -18.58 -11.12
CA ALA A 34 6.18 -19.63 -11.39
C ALA A 34 6.53 -20.56 -12.57
N ALA A 35 7.32 -20.06 -13.53
CA ALA A 35 7.71 -20.79 -14.73
C ALA A 35 9.21 -21.13 -14.78
N ASP A 36 9.93 -21.08 -13.64
CA ASP A 36 11.34 -21.45 -13.60
C ASP A 36 11.60 -22.94 -13.89
N GLY A 37 10.57 -23.78 -13.82
CA GLY A 37 10.63 -25.16 -14.31
C GLY A 37 10.71 -25.31 -15.83
N LEU A 38 10.60 -24.22 -16.60
CA LEU A 38 10.64 -24.20 -18.07
C LEU A 38 11.74 -23.26 -18.60
N PRO A 39 13.03 -23.52 -18.31
CA PRO A 39 14.11 -22.61 -18.64
C PRO A 39 14.23 -22.36 -20.15
N GLY A 40 14.34 -21.09 -20.54
CA GLY A 40 14.48 -20.67 -21.94
C GLY A 40 13.17 -20.65 -22.73
N SER A 41 12.03 -20.98 -22.10
CA SER A 41 10.72 -20.87 -22.73
C SER A 41 10.21 -19.43 -22.77
N ALA A 42 9.36 -19.13 -23.74
CA ALA A 42 8.60 -17.87 -23.77
C ALA A 42 7.73 -17.70 -22.51
N THR A 43 7.24 -18.80 -21.92
CA THR A 43 6.47 -18.79 -20.68
C THR A 43 7.31 -18.32 -19.49
N GLN A 44 8.57 -18.75 -19.38
CA GLN A 44 9.47 -18.26 -18.34
C GLN A 44 9.72 -16.76 -18.47
N TRP A 45 9.95 -16.28 -19.69
CA TRP A 45 10.12 -14.86 -19.95
C TRP A 45 8.85 -14.06 -19.60
N ALA A 46 7.67 -14.55 -20.01
CA ALA A 46 6.40 -13.90 -19.71
C ALA A 46 6.09 -13.87 -18.21
N ALA A 47 6.38 -14.96 -17.49
CA ALA A 47 6.21 -15.03 -16.04
C ALA A 47 7.07 -13.97 -15.32
N ARG A 48 8.33 -13.80 -15.73
CA ARG A 48 9.20 -12.74 -15.20
C ARG A 48 8.63 -11.35 -15.46
N LEU A 49 8.28 -11.05 -16.71
CA LEU A 49 7.74 -9.73 -17.08
C LEU A 49 6.48 -9.38 -16.28
N VAL A 50 5.54 -10.32 -16.18
CA VAL A 50 4.29 -10.10 -15.44
C VAL A 50 4.55 -10.03 -13.93
N GLY A 51 5.48 -10.83 -13.41
CA GLY A 51 5.89 -10.80 -12.00
C GLY A 51 6.53 -9.47 -11.60
N ASP A 52 7.41 -8.92 -12.45
CA ASP A 52 8.02 -7.61 -12.22
C ASP A 52 6.96 -6.50 -12.19
N HIS A 53 6.03 -6.52 -13.16
CA HIS A 53 4.93 -5.55 -13.17
C HIS A 53 4.02 -5.68 -11.94
N LEU A 54 3.71 -6.90 -11.51
CA LEU A 54 2.94 -7.14 -10.29
C LEU A 54 3.68 -6.64 -9.03
N ALA A 55 5.01 -6.77 -8.98
CA ALA A 55 5.80 -6.24 -7.88
C ALA A 55 5.70 -4.71 -7.81
N GLU A 56 5.82 -4.02 -8.94
CA GLU A 56 5.66 -2.56 -9.02
C GLU A 56 4.28 -2.11 -8.53
N GLN A 57 3.21 -2.78 -8.97
CA GLN A 57 1.85 -2.45 -8.56
C GLN A 57 1.60 -2.75 -7.07
N ALA A 58 2.12 -3.86 -6.55
CA ALA A 58 2.00 -4.20 -5.14
C ALA A 58 2.73 -3.20 -4.24
N GLU A 59 3.93 -2.75 -4.64
CA GLU A 59 4.66 -1.73 -3.87
C GLU A 59 3.97 -0.36 -3.95
N ALA A 60 3.41 0.02 -5.10
CA ALA A 60 2.62 1.25 -5.22
C ALA A 60 1.41 1.24 -4.27
N ILE A 61 0.67 0.14 -4.19
CA ILE A 61 -0.45 -0.02 -3.25
C ILE A 61 0.06 0.08 -1.80
N ALA A 62 1.15 -0.61 -1.46
CA ALA A 62 1.71 -0.60 -0.11
C ALA A 62 2.24 0.79 0.30
N ALA A 63 2.81 1.53 -0.64
CA ALA A 63 3.29 2.90 -0.47
C ALA A 63 2.12 3.86 -0.22
N ASN A 64 1.07 3.82 -1.05
CA ASN A 64 -0.12 4.67 -0.87
C ASN A 64 -0.77 4.42 0.50
N LEU A 65 -0.88 3.14 0.91
CA LEU A 65 -1.35 2.82 2.26
C LEU A 65 -0.44 3.44 3.34
N THR A 66 0.89 3.33 3.20
CA THR A 66 1.83 3.94 4.15
C THR A 66 1.64 5.45 4.24
N GLU A 67 1.45 6.15 3.11
CA GLU A 67 1.21 7.58 3.06
C GLU A 67 -0.11 7.97 3.73
N MET A 68 -1.20 7.24 3.47
CA MET A 68 -2.48 7.43 4.17
C MET A 68 -2.33 7.27 5.69
N GLY A 69 -1.58 6.26 6.15
CA GLY A 69 -1.30 6.05 7.56
C GLY A 69 -0.53 7.21 8.19
N GLN A 70 0.45 7.78 7.47
CA GLN A 70 1.22 8.94 7.92
C GLN A 70 0.37 10.21 7.99
N ALA A 71 -0.42 10.49 6.96
CA ALA A 71 -1.32 11.65 6.91
C ALA A 71 -2.31 11.63 8.08
N VAL A 72 -2.91 10.47 8.34
CA VAL A 72 -3.87 10.30 9.43
C VAL A 72 -3.21 10.39 10.81
N ARG A 73 -1.99 9.85 10.97
CA ARG A 73 -1.25 9.95 12.24
C ARG A 73 -0.87 11.41 12.53
N GLY A 74 -0.43 12.16 11.53
CA GLY A 74 -0.17 13.60 11.63
C GLY A 74 -1.42 14.39 12.02
N ALA A 75 -2.58 14.01 11.48
CA ALA A 75 -3.86 14.60 11.86
C ALA A 75 -4.31 14.22 13.29
N GLY A 76 -4.08 12.98 13.73
CA GLY A 76 -4.42 12.52 15.09
C GLY A 76 -3.52 13.08 16.20
N ASP A 77 -2.32 13.55 15.88
CA ASP A 77 -1.43 14.23 16.83
C ASP A 77 -1.76 15.73 16.98
N THR A 78 -2.47 16.29 16.01
CA THR A 78 -2.98 17.66 16.06
C THR A 78 -4.41 17.62 16.60
N TYR A 79 -4.61 17.94 17.88
CA TYR A 79 -5.90 17.81 18.59
C TYR A 79 -7.08 18.62 18.01
N GLU A 80 -6.89 19.39 16.94
CA GLU A 80 -7.91 20.20 16.27
C GLU A 80 -7.84 20.10 14.73
N VAL A 81 -7.81 18.89 14.14
CA VAL A 81 -7.98 18.75 12.68
C VAL A 81 -9.46 18.71 12.29
N THR A 82 -9.81 19.48 11.27
CA THR A 82 -11.14 19.45 10.67
C THR A 82 -11.24 18.38 9.58
N ASP A 83 -12.45 17.84 9.40
CA ASP A 83 -12.74 16.84 8.36
C ASP A 83 -12.32 17.28 6.95
N ALA A 84 -12.39 18.59 6.65
CA ALA A 84 -12.00 19.16 5.37
C ALA A 84 -10.47 19.14 5.15
N GLU A 85 -9.68 19.40 6.20
CA GLU A 85 -8.21 19.34 6.13
C GLU A 85 -7.73 17.89 5.97
N LEU A 86 -8.39 16.95 6.66
CA LEU A 86 -8.10 15.53 6.50
C LEU A 86 -8.44 15.04 5.08
N ALA A 87 -9.61 15.42 4.55
CA ALA A 87 -10.01 15.06 3.19
C ALA A 87 -9.00 15.56 2.13
N GLY A 88 -8.51 16.80 2.28
CA GLY A 88 -7.48 17.35 1.39
C GLY A 88 -6.19 16.53 1.38
N SER A 89 -5.77 15.97 2.51
CA SER A 89 -4.57 15.11 2.57
C SER A 89 -4.71 13.81 1.78
N PHE A 90 -5.94 13.32 1.58
CA PHE A 90 -6.19 12.12 0.78
C PHE A 90 -6.23 12.42 -0.73
N GLU A 91 -6.61 13.63 -1.14
CA GLU A 91 -6.56 14.04 -2.56
C GLU A 91 -5.13 14.15 -3.11
N GLU A 92 -4.12 14.31 -2.24
CA GLU A 92 -2.71 14.31 -2.66
C GLU A 92 -2.12 12.89 -2.82
N VAL A 93 -2.78 11.86 -2.28
CA VAL A 93 -2.31 10.46 -2.27
C VAL A 93 -2.94 9.62 -3.40
N PHE A 94 -4.02 10.08 -4.03
CA PHE A 94 -4.74 9.41 -5.12
C PHE A 94 -4.78 10.25 -6.40
#